data_AF-I1NNU3-F1
#
_entry.id   AF-I1NNU3-F1
#
_cell.length_a   1.000
_cell.length_b   1.000
_cell.length_c   1.000
_cell.angle_alpha   90.00
_cell.angle_beta   90.00
_cell.angle_gamma   90.00
#
_symmetry.space_group_name_H-M   'P 1'
#
loop_
_entity.id
_entity.type
_entity.pdbx_description
1 polymer ?
#
loop_
_entity_poly.entity_id
_entity_poly.type
_entity_poly.pdbx_seq_one_letter_code
_entity_poly.pdbx_strand_id
1 'polypeptide(L)'
;SIPVDRPAQHISKTIGEVPHWTIVDETSIFGRDKEKNWVISKLTESSIQQNIKIISVIGLGGSGKTTLAKLVFNDGNTIKQHFELILWVHVS
;
A
#
# COMPACT_ATOMS: atom_id res chain seq x y z
N SER A 1 3.43 -29.20 -20.16
CA SER A 1 2.49 -29.96 -19.32
C SER A 1 2.38 -29.27 -17.98
N ILE A 2 1.16 -28.89 -17.58
CA ILE A 2 0.88 -28.29 -16.28
C ILE A 2 0.67 -29.44 -15.29
N PRO A 3 1.27 -29.45 -14.08
CA PRO A 3 0.91 -30.43 -13.08
C PRO A 3 -0.50 -30.13 -12.56
N VAL A 4 -1.41 -31.04 -12.84
CA VAL A 4 -2.70 -31.17 -12.17
C VAL A 4 -2.39 -31.70 -10.77
N ASP A 5 -2.36 -30.78 -9.81
CA ASP A 5 -2.70 -30.98 -8.40
C ASP A 5 -2.25 -29.75 -7.60
N ARG A 6 -3.12 -28.75 -7.52
CA ARG A 6 -3.13 -27.82 -6.38
C ARG A 6 -4.44 -28.05 -5.64
N PRO A 7 -4.42 -28.57 -4.40
CA PRO A 7 -5.64 -28.70 -3.64
C PRO A 7 -6.27 -27.32 -3.45
N ALA A 8 -7.58 -27.24 -3.67
CA ALA A 8 -8.35 -26.05 -3.38
C ALA A 8 -8.15 -25.71 -1.89
N GLN A 9 -7.39 -24.64 -1.61
CA GLN A 9 -7.26 -24.15 -0.25
C GLN A 9 -8.62 -23.58 0.13
N HIS A 10 -9.24 -24.28 1.08
CA HIS A 10 -10.49 -23.87 1.71
C HIS A 10 -10.19 -22.66 2.59
N ILE A 11 -10.30 -21.45 2.03
CA ILE A 11 -10.03 -20.21 2.76
C ILE A 11 -11.24 -19.91 3.65
N SER A 12 -11.14 -20.31 4.90
CA SER A 12 -12.01 -19.89 5.98
C SER A 12 -11.94 -18.37 6.14
N LYS A 13 -13.06 -17.71 5.82
CA LYS A 13 -13.26 -16.26 5.86
C LYS A 13 -13.21 -15.79 7.32
N THR A 14 -12.08 -15.25 7.75
CA THR A 14 -11.95 -14.61 9.08
C THR A 14 -11.78 -13.11 8.88
N ILE A 15 -12.62 -12.34 9.58
CA ILE A 15 -12.68 -10.89 9.53
C ILE A 15 -11.31 -10.33 9.95
N GLY A 16 -10.52 -9.84 9.00
CA GLY A 16 -9.22 -9.20 9.26
C GLY A 16 -8.10 -9.47 8.24
N GLU A 17 -8.25 -10.40 7.29
CA GLU A 17 -7.19 -10.67 6.32
C GLU A 17 -7.09 -9.60 5.23
N VAL A 18 -5.96 -8.90 5.19
CA VAL A 18 -5.60 -7.99 4.09
C VAL A 18 -5.43 -8.86 2.83
N PRO A 19 -6.14 -8.58 1.73
CA PRO A 19 -6.14 -9.47 0.58
C PRO A 19 -4.73 -9.71 0.03
N HIS A 20 -4.39 -10.92 -0.43
CA HIS A 20 -3.03 -11.23 -0.91
C HIS A 20 -2.50 -10.23 -1.97
N TRP A 21 -3.36 -9.62 -2.76
CA TRP A 21 -2.99 -8.60 -3.75
C TRP A 21 -2.57 -7.24 -3.16
N THR A 22 -2.80 -6.95 -1.88
CA THR A 22 -2.21 -5.79 -1.20
C THR A 22 -0.78 -6.06 -0.72
N ILE A 23 -0.39 -7.33 -0.61
CA ILE A 23 0.93 -7.73 -0.13
C ILE A 23 1.94 -7.45 -1.23
N VAL A 24 2.78 -6.46 -0.97
CA VAL A 24 3.96 -6.16 -1.78
C VAL A 24 5.15 -6.66 -1.01
N ASP A 25 5.99 -7.48 -1.65
CA ASP A 25 7.31 -7.77 -1.11
C ASP A 25 8.18 -6.53 -1.24
N GLU A 26 8.15 -5.68 -0.22
CA GLU A 26 8.90 -4.42 -0.18
C GLU A 26 10.40 -4.64 -0.38
N THR A 27 10.92 -5.80 0.03
CA THR A 27 12.35 -6.13 -0.08
C THR A 27 12.82 -6.27 -1.54
N SER A 28 11.88 -6.50 -2.46
CA SER A 28 12.15 -6.63 -3.89
C SER A 28 12.10 -5.29 -4.65
N ILE A 29 11.74 -4.18 -4.00
CA ILE A 29 11.57 -2.87 -4.64
C ILE A 29 12.70 -1.93 -4.25
N PHE A 30 13.41 -1.44 -5.26
CA PHE A 30 14.58 -0.58 -5.08
C PHE A 30 14.35 0.81 -5.67
N GLY A 31 15.03 1.82 -5.12
CA GLY A 31 15.14 3.16 -5.71
C GLY A 31 13.89 4.04 -5.59
N ARG A 32 12.96 3.72 -4.69
CA ARG A 32 11.72 4.48 -4.46
C ARG A 32 11.68 5.22 -3.12
N ASP A 33 12.77 5.17 -2.35
CA ASP A 33 12.81 5.72 -0.99
C ASP A 33 12.54 7.22 -0.97
N LYS A 34 13.06 7.97 -1.95
CA LYS A 34 12.86 9.41 -2.03
C LYS A 34 11.38 9.76 -2.17
N GLU A 35 10.70 9.15 -3.14
CA GLU A 35 9.27 9.39 -3.38
C GLU A 35 8.42 8.87 -2.23
N LYS A 36 8.74 7.68 -1.69
CA LYS A 36 8.04 7.10 -0.53
C LYS A 36 8.10 8.06 0.66
N ASN A 37 9.30 8.49 1.03
CA ASN A 37 9.52 9.37 2.18
C ASN A 37 8.89 10.75 1.98
N TRP A 38 8.90 11.28 0.76
CA TRP A 38 8.20 12.52 0.43
C TRP A 38 6.69 12.40 0.67
N VAL A 39 6.05 11.34 0.16
CA VAL A 39 4.61 11.10 0.38
C VAL A 39 4.31 10.96 1.87
N ILE A 40 5.09 10.17 2.62
CA ILE A 40 4.91 9.97 4.06
C ILE A 40 4.99 11.31 4.80
N SER A 41 6.04 12.11 4.55
CA SER A 41 6.20 13.42 5.20
C SER A 41 5.01 14.34 4.99
N LYS A 42 4.44 14.36 3.78
CA LYS A 42 3.26 15.17 3.46
C LYS A 42 2.02 14.67 4.20
N LEU A 43 1.84 13.36 4.29
CA LEU A 43 0.73 12.75 5.03
C LEU A 43 0.82 13.04 6.54
N THR A 44 2.02 13.08 7.12
CA THR A 44 2.20 13.25 8.58
C THR A 44 2.51 14.68 9.04
N GLU A 45 2.65 15.64 8.12
CA GLU A 45 2.89 17.06 8.42
C GLU A 45 1.79 17.65 9.33
N SER A 46 2.10 18.06 10.56
CA SER A 46 1.09 18.65 11.44
C SER A 46 0.64 20.02 10.90
N SER A 47 -0.61 20.16 10.50
CA SER A 47 -1.20 21.47 10.16
C SER A 47 -1.96 22.04 11.36
N ILE A 48 -1.86 23.35 11.57
CA ILE A 48 -2.57 24.08 12.65
C ILE A 48 -4.10 24.01 12.48
N GLN A 49 -4.57 23.67 11.28
CA GLN A 49 -5.98 23.44 10.95
C GLN A 49 -6.21 21.98 10.54
N GLN A 50 -7.27 21.36 11.04
CA GLN A 50 -7.69 19.98 10.71
C GLN A 50 -8.21 19.90 9.26
N ASN A 51 -7.31 19.88 8.29
CA ASN A 51 -7.65 19.78 6.88
C ASN A 51 -7.43 18.35 6.36
N ILE A 52 -8.33 17.90 5.49
CA ILE A 52 -8.18 16.65 4.74
C ILE A 52 -6.97 16.79 3.80
N LYS A 53 -6.05 15.83 3.85
CA LYS A 53 -4.89 15.77 2.96
C LYS A 53 -5.13 14.81 1.81
N ILE A 54 -4.89 15.28 0.59
CA ILE A 54 -5.02 14.48 -0.63
C ILE A 54 -3.69 14.53 -1.38
N ILE A 55 -3.18 13.35 -1.74
CA ILE A 55 -1.97 13.21 -2.55
C ILE A 55 -2.32 12.39 -3.79
N SER A 56 -2.09 12.96 -4.97
CA SER A 56 -2.28 12.28 -6.25
C SER A 56 -0.95 11.73 -6.78
N VAL A 57 -0.94 10.47 -7.21
CA VAL A 57 0.24 9.83 -7.84
C VAL A 57 -0.02 9.76 -9.35
N ILE A 58 0.69 10.60 -10.11
CA ILE A 58 0.47 10.77 -11.56
C ILE A 58 1.69 10.23 -12.33
N GLY A 59 1.44 9.63 -13.50
CA GLY A 59 2.49 9.09 -14.37
C GLY A 59 1.96 8.14 -15.43
N LEU A 60 2.81 7.78 -16.38
CA LEU A 60 2.48 6.90 -17.52
C LEU A 60 2.05 5.49 -17.08
N GLY A 61 1.46 4.74 -18.02
CA GLY A 61 1.21 3.31 -17.84
C GLY A 61 2.50 2.55 -17.50
N GLY A 62 2.43 1.60 -16.57
CA GLY A 62 3.61 0.81 -16.15
C GLY A 62 4.64 1.55 -15.28
N SER A 63 4.44 2.82 -14.92
CA SER A 63 5.44 3.60 -14.16
C SER A 63 5.56 3.23 -12.67
N GLY A 64 4.75 2.28 -12.18
CA GLY A 64 4.79 1.81 -10.79
C GLY A 64 4.02 2.69 -9.78
N LYS A 65 3.01 3.46 -10.22
CA LYS A 65 2.19 4.31 -9.32
C LYS A 65 1.58 3.53 -8.14
N THR A 66 0.91 2.43 -8.47
CA THR A 66 0.30 1.54 -7.47
C THR A 66 1.35 0.93 -6.55
N THR A 67 2.53 0.60 -7.08
CA THR A 67 3.66 0.09 -6.30
C THR A 67 4.12 1.12 -5.27
N LEU A 68 4.30 2.39 -5.67
CA LEU A 68 4.66 3.46 -4.74
C LEU A 68 3.59 3.66 -3.65
N ALA A 69 2.32 3.68 -4.03
CA ALA A 69 1.23 3.83 -3.05
C ALA A 69 1.18 2.67 -2.05
N LYS A 70 1.45 1.44 -2.49
CA LYS A 70 1.53 0.27 -1.59
C LYS A 70 2.74 0.31 -0.67
N LEU A 71 3.90 0.81 -1.12
CA LEU A 71 5.07 1.02 -0.26
C LEU A 71 4.77 2.01 0.87
N VAL A 72 3.99 3.06 0.60
CA VAL A 72 3.55 4.02 1.62
C VAL A 72 2.53 3.37 2.55
N PHE A 73 1.52 2.70 2.00
CA PHE A 73 0.47 2.04 2.77
C PHE A 73 1.02 0.99 3.75
N ASN A 74 2.04 0.23 3.34
CA ASN A 74 2.62 -0.83 4.17
C ASN A 74 3.70 -0.34 5.15
N ASP A 75 4.10 0.95 5.10
CA ASP A 75 5.12 1.52 5.98
C ASP A 75 4.75 1.36 7.47
N GLY A 76 5.42 0.40 8.12
CA GLY A 76 5.12 0.01 9.48
C GLY A 76 5.60 0.99 10.55
N ASN A 77 6.53 1.87 10.20
CA ASN A 77 7.19 2.74 11.15
C ASN A 77 6.45 4.06 11.34
N THR A 78 6.04 4.73 10.26
CA THR A 78 5.48 6.08 10.32
C THR A 78 3.99 6.05 10.03
N ILE A 79 3.58 5.42 8.94
CA ILE A 79 2.17 5.44 8.50
C ILE A 79 1.28 4.66 9.47
N LYS A 80 1.65 3.44 9.85
CA LYS A 80 0.89 2.64 10.82
C LYS A 80 0.84 3.23 12.23
N GLN A 81 1.80 4.10 12.59
CA GLN A 81 1.80 4.78 13.90
C GLN A 81 1.02 6.09 13.88
N HIS A 82 0.95 6.77 12.73
CA HIS A 82 0.29 8.07 12.60
C HIS A 82 -1.23 7.95 12.40
N PHE A 83 -1.69 6.91 11.69
CA PHE A 83 -3.11 6.73 11.38
C PHE A 83 -3.70 5.55 12.15
N GLU A 84 -4.78 5.81 12.89
CA GLU A 84 -5.52 4.76 13.62
C GLU A 84 -6.17 3.73 12.67
N LEU A 85 -6.64 4.21 11.51
CA LEU A 85 -7.29 3.39 10.49
C LEU A 85 -6.67 3.65 9.12
N ILE A 86 -6.32 2.58 8.43
CA ILE A 86 -5.76 2.62 7.08
C ILE A 86 -6.52 1.63 6.21
N LEU A 87 -7.04 2.10 5.08
CA LEU A 87 -7.80 1.29 4.14
C LEU A 87 -7.18 1.37 2.75
N TRP A 88 -7.14 0.23 2.06
CA TRP A 88 -6.81 0.17 0.64
C TRP A 88 -8.05 -0.24 -0.15
N VAL A 89 -8.47 0.61 -1.09
CA VAL A 89 -9.62 0.35 -1.96
C VAL A 89 -9.15 0.26 -3.41
N HIS A 90 -9.53 -0.82 -4.09
CA HIS A 90 -9.36 -0.97 -5.52
C HIS A 90 -10.70 -0.70 -6.21
N VAL A 91 -10.71 0.19 -7.21
CA VAL A 91 -11.89 0.52 -8.01
C VAL A 91 -11.59 0.11 -9.45
N SER A 92 -12.50 -0.64 -10.07
CA SER A 92 -12.39 -1.15 -11.45
C SER A 92 -13.43 -0.51 -12.35
#